data_AF-A0A0W0CE41-F1
#
_entry.id   AF-A0A0W0CE41-F1
#
_cell.length_a   1.000
_cell.length_b   1.000
_cell.length_c   1.000
_cell.angle_alpha   90.00
_cell.angle_beta   90.00
_cell.angle_gamma   90.00
#
_symmetry.space_group_name_H-M   'P 1'
#
loop_
_entity.id
_entity.type
_entity.pdbx_description
1 polymer ?
#
loop_
_entity_poly.entity_id
_entity_poly.type
_entity_poly.pdbx_seq_one_letter_code
_entity_poly.pdbx_strand_id
1 'polypeptide(L)'
;MSSAVIFVESATPGTLTEFKDLLAKQLLEVRETWSLEFRTYRTLVKDFPSREKLLYSLTFPHHDKKTVLIRNSLAWVLGTAEIPDNLQTCSTGLSESIDQLLASKLSNMWAQRQVIRGDAGQTLLITGDVTVRIINLFAATGFKGLLIELDNLQSATSLANITDLLNEMKVKVFKVASAPGLKSEDVEVVDSSSTMESGNEALFTLAKQYIEVLE
;
A
#
# COMPACT_ATOMS: atom_id res chain seq x y z
N MET A 1 -9.37 9.76 7.88
CA MET A 1 -8.60 8.57 8.31
C MET A 1 -7.14 8.92 8.20
N SER A 2 -6.35 8.65 9.24
CA SER A 2 -4.90 8.79 9.16
C SER A 2 -4.31 7.40 9.00
N SER A 3 -3.55 7.21 7.92
CA SER A 3 -2.85 5.97 7.61
C SER A 3 -1.33 6.20 7.60
N ALA A 4 -0.60 5.15 7.91
CA ALA A 4 0.84 5.12 7.72
C ALA A 4 1.28 3.74 7.20
N VAL A 5 2.31 3.73 6.38
CA VAL A 5 2.92 2.53 5.84
C VAL A 5 4.39 2.50 6.25
N ILE A 6 4.81 1.36 6.77
CA ILE A 6 6.19 1.11 7.21
C ILE A 6 6.70 -0.11 6.44
N PHE A 7 7.88 0.01 5.84
CA PHE A 7 8.58 -1.11 5.24
C PHE A 7 9.91 -1.34 5.91
N VAL A 8 10.12 -2.60 6.26
CA VAL A 8 11.35 -3.10 6.87
C VAL A 8 12.07 -3.95 5.83
N GLU A 9 13.12 -3.37 5.25
CA GLU A 9 13.93 -4.01 4.21
C GLU A 9 14.82 -5.11 4.80
N SER A 10 15.40 -4.87 5.97
CA SER A 10 16.32 -5.79 6.67
C SER A 10 15.60 -6.83 7.55
N ALA A 11 14.44 -7.32 7.09
CA ALA A 11 13.67 -8.34 7.81
C ALA A 11 14.06 -9.76 7.36
N THR A 12 13.61 -10.75 8.15
CA THR A 12 13.47 -12.14 7.69
C THR A 12 11.99 -12.52 7.75
N PRO A 13 11.56 -13.62 7.10
CA PRO A 13 10.18 -14.09 7.23
C PRO A 13 9.74 -14.31 8.69
N GLY A 14 10.68 -14.62 9.60
CA GLY A 14 10.43 -14.79 11.02
C GLY A 14 10.14 -13.49 11.77
N THR A 15 10.59 -12.34 11.25
CA THR A 15 10.36 -11.01 11.84
C THR A 15 8.88 -10.69 11.96
N LEU A 16 8.04 -11.20 11.04
CA LEU A 16 6.59 -11.05 11.14
C LEU A 16 6.04 -11.70 12.42
N THR A 17 6.50 -12.92 12.72
CA THR A 17 6.06 -13.67 13.91
C THR A 17 6.55 -13.00 15.18
N GLU A 18 7.82 -12.59 15.22
CA GLU A 18 8.38 -11.85 16.35
C GLU A 18 7.60 -10.56 16.63
N PHE A 19 7.30 -9.78 15.59
CA PHE A 19 6.51 -8.56 15.70
C PHE A 19 5.08 -8.85 16.18
N LYS A 20 4.46 -9.91 15.67
CA LYS A 20 3.13 -10.36 16.11
C LYS A 20 3.13 -10.74 17.59
N ASP A 21 4.15 -11.47 18.06
CA ASP A 21 4.23 -11.91 19.45
C ASP A 21 4.40 -10.71 20.41
N LEU A 22 5.11 -9.66 19.99
CA LEU A 22 5.17 -8.40 20.74
C LEU A 22 3.81 -7.69 20.78
N LEU A 23 3.11 -7.63 19.64
CA LEU A 23 1.78 -7.04 19.54
C LEU A 23 0.69 -7.85 20.27
N ALA A 24 0.90 -9.15 20.47
CA ALA A 24 -0.08 -10.02 21.13
C ALA A 24 -0.46 -9.53 22.54
N LYS A 25 0.42 -8.78 23.21
CA LYS A 25 0.15 -8.17 24.52
C LYS A 25 -0.94 -7.08 24.48
N GLN A 26 -1.15 -6.46 23.33
CA GLN A 26 -2.08 -5.33 23.12
C GLN A 26 -3.23 -5.67 22.17
N LEU A 27 -3.25 -6.92 21.69
CA LEU A 27 -4.17 -7.44 20.69
C LEU A 27 -5.57 -7.63 21.27
N LEU A 28 -6.57 -7.05 20.60
CA LEU A 28 -7.98 -7.29 20.90
C LEU A 28 -8.53 -8.44 20.03
N GLU A 29 -8.28 -8.40 18.73
CA GLU A 29 -8.85 -9.35 17.78
C GLU A 29 -7.94 -9.54 16.55
N VAL A 30 -7.93 -10.76 16.01
CA VAL A 30 -7.34 -11.05 14.69
C VAL A 30 -8.47 -11.16 13.68
N ARG A 31 -8.43 -10.30 12.66
CA ARG A 31 -9.41 -10.26 11.56
C ARG A 31 -8.94 -11.12 10.37
N GLU A 32 -9.70 -11.04 9.27
CA GLU A 32 -9.42 -11.77 8.04
C GLU A 32 -8.02 -11.50 7.48
N THR A 33 -7.50 -12.52 6.80
CA THR A 33 -6.23 -12.43 6.08
C THR A 33 -6.37 -11.58 4.83
N TRP A 34 -5.26 -11.01 4.39
CA TRP A 34 -5.24 -10.14 3.22
C TRP A 34 -4.06 -10.38 2.30
N SER A 35 -4.15 -9.84 1.10
CA SER A 35 -3.08 -9.89 0.12
C SER A 35 -2.79 -8.51 -0.43
N LEU A 36 -1.64 -8.37 -1.05
CA LEU A 36 -1.23 -7.13 -1.69
C LEU A 36 -0.49 -7.50 -2.97
N GLU A 37 -0.82 -6.81 -4.05
CA GLU A 37 -0.03 -6.88 -5.27
C GLU A 37 0.36 -5.47 -5.71
N PHE A 38 1.67 -5.23 -5.75
CA PHE A 38 2.29 -4.01 -6.22
C PHE A 38 3.06 -4.31 -7.51
N ARG A 39 2.69 -3.63 -8.60
CA ARG A 39 3.32 -3.78 -9.91
C ARG A 39 3.94 -2.48 -10.37
N THR A 40 5.13 -2.58 -10.95
CA THR A 40 5.81 -1.44 -11.60
C THR A 40 5.85 -1.67 -13.09
N TYR A 41 5.28 -0.74 -13.84
CA TYR A 41 5.29 -0.71 -15.30
C TYR A 41 6.22 0.39 -15.79
N ARG A 42 6.91 0.15 -16.90
CA ARG A 42 7.75 1.14 -17.59
C ARG A 42 7.21 1.37 -18.99
N THR A 43 7.09 2.63 -19.38
CA THR A 43 6.68 2.98 -20.74
C THR A 43 7.76 2.59 -21.75
N LEU A 44 7.31 2.04 -22.88
CA LEU A 44 8.13 1.71 -24.04
C LEU A 44 8.13 2.83 -25.09
N VAL A 45 7.25 3.82 -24.94
CA VAL A 45 7.12 4.95 -25.86
C VAL A 45 8.33 5.86 -25.69
N LYS A 46 9.14 5.99 -26.75
CA LYS A 46 10.38 6.79 -26.74
C LYS A 46 10.12 8.28 -26.80
N ASP A 47 9.05 8.70 -27.47
CA ASP A 47 8.76 10.09 -27.80
C ASP A 47 7.89 10.81 -26.74
N PHE A 48 7.80 10.26 -25.54
CA PHE A 48 7.02 10.89 -24.48
C PHE A 48 7.83 12.06 -23.85
N PRO A 49 7.30 13.30 -23.82
CA PRO A 49 8.02 14.47 -23.32
C PRO A 49 8.17 14.48 -21.79
N SER A 50 7.53 13.54 -21.08
CA SER A 50 7.60 13.45 -19.62
C SER A 50 8.87 12.74 -19.16
N ARG A 51 9.54 13.30 -18.14
CA ARG A 51 10.75 12.73 -17.52
C ARG A 51 10.47 11.39 -16.83
N GLU A 52 9.24 11.18 -16.38
CA GLU A 52 8.83 9.98 -15.66
C GLU A 52 8.26 8.92 -16.60
N LYS A 53 8.93 7.77 -16.59
CA LYS A 53 8.66 6.62 -17.45
C LYS A 53 7.98 5.48 -16.71
N LEU A 54 7.65 5.67 -15.44
CA LEU A 54 7.11 4.64 -14.56
C LEU A 54 5.63 4.86 -14.32
N LEU A 55 4.92 3.75 -14.17
CA LEU A 55 3.52 3.67 -13.77
C LEU A 55 3.45 2.60 -12.68
N TYR A 56 2.88 2.97 -11.54
CA TYR A 56 2.69 2.05 -10.43
C TYR A 56 1.24 1.58 -10.43
N SER A 57 1.03 0.29 -10.16
CA SER A 57 -0.29 -0.29 -9.98
C SER A 57 -0.33 -1.00 -8.65
N LEU A 58 -1.32 -0.65 -7.83
CA LEU A 58 -1.52 -1.21 -6.50
C LEU A 58 -2.93 -1.75 -6.39
N THR A 59 -3.06 -3.05 -6.19
CA THR A 59 -4.37 -3.69 -6.01
C THR A 59 -4.62 -3.95 -4.54
N PHE A 60 -5.66 -3.30 -4.01
CA PHE A 60 -6.12 -3.49 -2.63
C PHE A 60 -7.30 -4.46 -2.61
N PRO A 61 -7.15 -5.69 -2.09
CA PRO A 61 -8.27 -6.62 -1.98
C PRO A 61 -9.30 -6.18 -0.94
N HIS A 62 -8.88 -5.38 0.05
CA HIS A 62 -9.71 -4.90 1.15
C HIS A 62 -10.78 -3.88 0.78
N HIS A 63 -10.57 -3.16 -0.31
CA HIS A 63 -11.48 -2.14 -0.79
C HIS A 63 -12.09 -2.63 -2.10
N ASP A 64 -12.82 -3.75 -2.06
CA ASP A 64 -13.55 -4.31 -3.21
C ASP A 64 -12.70 -4.58 -4.46
N LYS A 65 -11.45 -5.02 -4.25
CA LYS A 65 -10.45 -5.21 -5.32
C LYS A 65 -10.26 -3.95 -6.18
N LYS A 66 -10.30 -2.77 -5.55
CA LYS A 66 -9.93 -1.52 -6.19
C LYS A 66 -8.44 -1.55 -6.51
N THR A 67 -8.12 -1.25 -7.76
CA THR A 67 -6.75 -1.05 -8.23
C THR A 67 -6.51 0.43 -8.39
N VAL A 68 -5.46 0.94 -7.74
CA VAL A 68 -5.01 2.32 -7.87
C VAL A 68 -3.80 2.35 -8.80
N LEU A 69 -3.93 3.08 -9.89
CA LEU A 69 -2.83 3.38 -10.80
C LEU A 69 -2.26 4.75 -10.47
N ILE A 70 -0.94 4.87 -10.31
CA ILE A 70 -0.29 6.15 -10.00
C ILE A 70 0.79 6.45 -11.03
N ARG A 71 0.72 7.67 -11.58
CA ARG A 71 1.71 8.23 -12.50
C ARG A 71 1.84 9.74 -12.29
N ASN A 72 3.05 10.26 -12.08
CA ASN A 72 3.32 11.69 -12.00
C ASN A 72 2.38 12.45 -11.05
N SER A 73 2.12 11.91 -9.86
CA SER A 73 1.16 12.42 -8.87
C SER A 73 -0.32 12.37 -9.28
N LEU A 74 -0.66 11.88 -10.47
CA LEU A 74 -2.03 11.54 -10.82
C LEU A 74 -2.31 10.11 -10.39
N ALA A 75 -3.47 9.92 -9.75
CA ALA A 75 -3.98 8.59 -9.47
C ALA A 75 -5.31 8.34 -10.16
N TRP A 76 -5.47 7.12 -10.63
CA TRP A 76 -6.74 6.59 -11.10
C TRP A 76 -7.14 5.45 -10.19
N VAL A 77 -8.31 5.57 -9.56
CA VAL A 77 -8.91 4.49 -8.78
C VAL A 77 -9.86 3.74 -9.70
N LEU A 78 -9.59 2.46 -9.93
CA LEU A 78 -10.43 1.58 -10.74
C LEU A 78 -11.04 0.52 -9.83
N GLY A 79 -12.36 0.56 -9.69
CA GLY A 79 -13.13 -0.48 -9.03
C GLY A 79 -13.61 -1.52 -10.04
N THR A 80 -13.51 -2.80 -9.66
CA THR A 80 -14.10 -3.90 -10.44
C THR A 80 -15.49 -4.29 -9.92
N ALA A 81 -15.74 -4.18 -8.61
CA ALA A 81 -17.00 -4.63 -8.03
C ALA A 81 -18.13 -3.58 -8.04
N GLU A 82 -17.81 -2.29 -7.94
CA GLU A 82 -18.79 -1.20 -7.82
C GLU A 82 -19.02 -0.54 -9.19
N ILE A 83 -19.85 -1.15 -10.04
CA ILE A 83 -20.35 -0.48 -11.24
C ILE A 83 -21.59 0.30 -10.82
N PRO A 84 -21.57 1.64 -10.80
CA PRO A 84 -22.75 2.41 -10.42
C PRO A 84 -23.90 2.15 -11.41
N ASP A 85 -25.14 2.12 -10.89
CA ASP A 85 -26.35 1.72 -11.64
C ASP A 85 -26.61 2.59 -12.87
N ASN A 86 -26.07 3.82 -12.90
CA ASN A 86 -26.15 4.73 -14.02
C ASN A 86 -25.34 4.30 -15.26
N LEU A 87 -24.42 3.34 -15.12
CA LEU A 87 -23.56 2.84 -16.20
C LEU A 87 -23.96 1.45 -16.70
N GLN A 88 -25.09 0.89 -16.26
CA GLN A 88 -25.56 -0.45 -16.66
C GLN A 88 -25.76 -0.60 -18.19
N THR A 89 -26.00 0.49 -18.93
CA THR A 89 -26.10 0.45 -20.40
C THR A 89 -24.74 0.59 -21.12
N CYS A 90 -23.73 1.18 -20.45
CA CYS A 90 -22.40 1.43 -21.02
C CYS A 90 -21.35 0.42 -20.56
N SER A 91 -21.63 -0.33 -19.50
CA SER A 91 -20.78 -1.39 -18.96
C SER A 91 -21.35 -2.74 -19.35
N THR A 92 -20.48 -3.66 -19.77
CA THR A 92 -20.85 -5.05 -20.06
C THR A 92 -21.03 -5.88 -18.78
N GLY A 93 -20.87 -5.29 -17.60
CA GLY A 93 -20.92 -5.97 -16.30
C GLY A 93 -19.73 -6.90 -16.03
N LEU A 94 -18.79 -7.03 -16.98
CA LEU A 94 -17.60 -7.86 -16.88
C LEU A 94 -16.37 -6.95 -16.79
N SER A 95 -16.06 -6.49 -15.59
CA SER A 95 -14.82 -5.73 -15.34
C SER A 95 -13.65 -6.69 -15.15
N GLU A 96 -12.71 -6.69 -16.09
CA GLU A 96 -11.41 -7.31 -15.90
C GLU A 96 -10.48 -6.39 -15.07
N SER A 97 -9.46 -6.95 -14.43
CA SER A 97 -8.46 -6.13 -13.75
C SER A 97 -7.68 -5.29 -14.77
N ILE A 98 -7.45 -4.02 -14.46
CA ILE A 98 -6.66 -3.12 -15.30
C ILE A 98 -5.26 -3.67 -15.59
N ASP A 99 -4.70 -4.46 -14.68
CA ASP A 99 -3.41 -5.10 -14.87
C ASP A 99 -3.43 -6.17 -15.96
N GLN A 100 -4.56 -6.88 -16.13
CA GLN A 100 -4.76 -7.82 -17.23
C GLN A 100 -4.90 -7.09 -18.56
N LEU A 101 -5.58 -5.94 -18.56
CA LEU A 101 -5.67 -5.08 -19.75
C LEU A 101 -4.29 -4.53 -20.14
N LEU A 102 -3.50 -4.06 -19.17
CA LEU A 102 -2.13 -3.59 -19.38
C LEU A 102 -1.23 -4.69 -19.96
N ALA A 103 -1.32 -5.90 -19.41
CA ALA A 103 -0.51 -7.03 -19.84
C ALA A 103 -0.94 -7.60 -21.21
N SER A 104 -2.23 -7.59 -21.54
CA SER A 104 -2.75 -8.24 -22.75
C SER A 104 -2.91 -7.29 -23.94
N LYS A 105 -3.45 -6.08 -23.73
CA LYS A 105 -3.81 -5.15 -24.81
C LYS A 105 -2.83 -3.98 -24.94
N LEU A 106 -2.17 -3.57 -23.86
CA LEU A 106 -1.28 -2.41 -23.84
C LEU A 106 0.20 -2.78 -23.62
N SER A 107 0.56 -4.05 -23.87
CA SER A 107 1.91 -4.58 -23.69
C SER A 107 2.95 -3.94 -24.62
N ASN A 108 2.50 -3.39 -25.75
CA ASN A 108 3.33 -2.61 -26.67
C ASN A 108 3.68 -1.21 -26.12
N MET A 109 2.89 -0.67 -25.18
CA MET A 109 3.10 0.65 -24.58
C MET A 109 3.73 0.57 -23.19
N TRP A 110 3.39 -0.47 -22.43
CA TRP A 110 3.80 -0.66 -21.05
C TRP A 110 4.43 -2.04 -20.86
N ALA A 111 5.67 -2.07 -20.37
CA ALA A 111 6.34 -3.30 -19.96
C ALA A 111 6.35 -3.41 -18.44
N GLN A 112 5.85 -4.53 -17.92
CA GLN A 112 5.93 -4.85 -16.50
C GLN A 112 7.39 -5.14 -16.12
N ARG A 113 7.93 -4.39 -15.16
CA ARG A 113 9.33 -4.48 -14.71
C ARG A 113 9.47 -5.26 -13.42
N GLN A 114 8.57 -5.02 -12.48
CA GLN A 114 8.61 -5.64 -11.16
C GLN A 114 7.20 -5.97 -10.71
N VAL A 115 7.09 -7.08 -9.99
CA VAL A 115 5.90 -7.47 -9.24
C VAL A 115 6.36 -7.84 -7.85
N ILE A 116 5.75 -7.20 -6.85
CA ILE A 116 5.92 -7.50 -5.44
C ILE A 116 4.57 -8.00 -4.96
N ARG A 117 4.56 -9.19 -4.36
CA ARG A 117 3.37 -9.84 -3.83
C ARG A 117 3.53 -10.06 -2.34
N GLY A 118 2.49 -9.73 -1.60
CA GLY A 118 2.31 -10.20 -0.24
C GLY A 118 1.08 -11.08 -0.21
N ASP A 119 1.24 -12.34 0.18
CA ASP A 119 0.14 -13.27 0.38
C ASP A 119 0.02 -13.60 1.87
N ALA A 120 -1.20 -13.92 2.33
CA ALA A 120 -1.50 -14.30 3.71
C ALA A 120 -1.07 -13.26 4.78
N GLY A 121 -1.24 -11.97 4.47
CA GLY A 121 -1.14 -10.89 5.45
C GLY A 121 -2.16 -11.06 6.57
N GLN A 122 -1.84 -10.55 7.75
CA GLN A 122 -2.69 -10.63 8.94
C GLN A 122 -3.20 -9.23 9.30
N THR A 123 -4.48 -9.16 9.65
CA THR A 123 -5.11 -7.94 10.13
C THR A 123 -5.31 -8.07 11.63
N LEU A 124 -4.69 -7.19 12.40
CA LEU A 124 -4.71 -7.17 13.86
C LEU A 124 -5.42 -5.91 14.33
N LEU A 125 -6.36 -6.04 15.25
CA LEU A 125 -7.00 -4.91 15.90
C LEU A 125 -6.40 -4.74 17.29
N ILE A 126 -5.82 -3.56 17.55
CA ILE A 126 -5.13 -3.23 18.78
C ILE A 126 -6.05 -2.42 19.71
N THR A 127 -5.81 -2.55 21.01
CA THR A 127 -6.41 -1.69 22.04
C THR A 127 -6.19 -0.21 21.72
N GLY A 128 -7.26 0.49 21.35
CA GLY A 128 -7.21 1.88 20.86
C GLY A 128 -7.84 2.12 19.49
N ASP A 129 -8.55 1.13 18.93
CA ASP A 129 -9.23 1.19 17.61
C ASP A 129 -8.28 1.41 16.42
N VAL A 130 -6.98 1.15 16.65
CA VAL A 130 -5.95 1.16 15.60
C VAL A 130 -5.92 -0.22 14.95
N THR A 131 -6.05 -0.24 13.62
CA THR A 131 -5.93 -1.48 12.84
C THR A 131 -4.51 -1.57 12.30
N VAL A 132 -3.82 -2.65 12.64
CA VAL A 132 -2.46 -2.94 12.20
C VAL A 132 -2.49 -4.14 11.26
N ARG A 133 -2.05 -3.92 10.03
CA ARG A 133 -1.97 -4.94 8.99
C ARG A 133 -0.51 -5.25 8.75
N ILE A 134 -0.15 -6.53 8.80
CA ILE A 134 1.22 -6.99 8.62
C ILE A 134 1.29 -8.00 7.50
N ILE A 135 2.30 -7.88 6.64
CA ILE A 135 2.45 -8.79 5.49
C ILE A 135 3.92 -8.92 5.06
N ASN A 136 4.32 -10.14 4.72
CA ASN A 136 5.63 -10.40 4.13
C ASN A 136 5.58 -10.16 2.63
N LEU A 137 6.53 -9.39 2.11
CA LEU A 137 6.61 -9.06 0.69
C LEU A 137 7.66 -9.94 -0.02
N PHE A 138 7.25 -10.51 -1.14
CA PHE A 138 8.06 -11.35 -2.02
C PHE A 138 8.09 -10.74 -3.42
N ALA A 139 9.28 -10.57 -3.96
CA ALA A 139 9.50 -10.27 -5.37
C ALA A 139 9.86 -11.56 -6.12
N ALA A 140 9.98 -11.49 -7.45
CA ALA A 140 10.47 -12.61 -8.25
C ALA A 140 11.90 -13.07 -7.84
N THR A 141 12.68 -12.17 -7.23
CA THR A 141 14.04 -12.43 -6.73
C THR A 141 14.08 -13.04 -5.33
N GLY A 142 12.94 -13.25 -4.67
CA GLY A 142 12.84 -13.78 -3.32
C GLY A 142 12.20 -12.82 -2.32
N PHE A 143 12.46 -13.04 -1.03
CA PHE A 143 11.96 -12.20 0.05
C PHE A 143 12.50 -10.77 -0.08
N LYS A 144 11.61 -9.77 -0.07
CA LYS A 144 11.97 -8.35 -0.17
C LYS A 144 11.99 -7.68 1.21
N GLY A 145 11.05 -8.00 2.09
CA GLY A 145 10.95 -7.38 3.40
C GLY A 145 9.59 -7.58 4.07
N LEU A 146 9.45 -7.01 5.26
CA LEU A 146 8.20 -6.96 6.01
C LEU A 146 7.53 -5.61 5.78
N LEU A 147 6.22 -5.61 5.55
CA LEU A 147 5.41 -4.42 5.41
C LEU A 147 4.37 -4.36 6.53
N ILE A 148 4.21 -3.17 7.09
CA ILE A 148 3.26 -2.86 8.15
C ILE A 148 2.42 -1.68 7.68
N GLU A 149 1.11 -1.88 7.56
CA GLU A 149 0.14 -0.83 7.30
C GLU A 149 -0.61 -0.53 8.60
N LEU A 150 -0.74 0.74 8.91
CA LEU A 150 -1.44 1.27 10.07
C LEU A 150 -2.63 2.09 9.58
N ASP A 151 -3.82 1.75 10.05
CA ASP A 151 -5.05 2.48 9.77
C ASP A 151 -5.70 2.99 11.07
N ASN A 152 -6.45 4.08 10.95
CA ASN A 152 -7.16 4.77 12.03
C ASN A 152 -6.25 5.33 13.15
N LEU A 153 -5.15 6.00 12.76
CA LEU A 153 -4.29 6.70 13.72
C LEU A 153 -4.97 7.97 14.27
N GLN A 154 -5.65 7.85 15.41
CA GLN A 154 -6.28 8.98 16.11
C GLN A 154 -5.26 9.84 16.90
N SER A 155 -4.06 9.33 17.17
CA SER A 155 -3.01 10.04 17.92
C SER A 155 -1.61 9.67 17.47
N ALA A 156 -0.73 10.68 17.38
CA ALA A 156 0.70 10.53 17.07
C ALA A 156 1.46 9.60 18.04
N THR A 157 0.93 9.41 19.26
CA THR A 157 1.51 8.51 20.26
C THR A 157 1.46 7.04 19.85
N SER A 158 0.45 6.62 19.06
CA SER A 158 0.34 5.22 18.62
C SER A 158 1.41 4.88 17.58
N LEU A 159 1.80 5.86 16.76
CA LEU A 159 2.89 5.71 15.80
C LEU A 159 4.23 5.60 16.53
N ALA A 160 4.46 6.45 17.56
CA ALA A 160 5.63 6.39 18.43
C ALA A 160 5.76 5.03 19.14
N ASN A 161 4.67 4.49 19.71
CA ASN A 161 4.68 3.18 20.37
C ASN A 161 5.08 2.06 19.40
N ILE A 162 4.62 2.10 18.15
CA ILE A 162 4.94 1.08 17.15
C ILE A 162 6.38 1.24 16.66
N THR A 163 6.87 2.46 16.48
CA THR A 163 8.28 2.70 16.19
C THR A 163 9.19 2.27 17.34
N ASP A 164 8.75 2.43 18.59
CA ASP A 164 9.48 1.98 19.76
C ASP A 164 9.54 0.45 19.84
N LEU A 165 8.46 -0.25 19.50
CA LEU A 165 8.46 -1.72 19.36
C LEU A 165 9.40 -2.19 18.24
N LEU A 166 9.45 -1.47 17.12
CA LEU A 166 10.39 -1.77 16.03
C LEU A 166 11.84 -1.50 16.42
N ASN A 167 12.08 -0.45 17.21
CA ASN A 167 13.39 -0.15 17.79
C ASN A 167 13.82 -1.20 18.81
N GLU A 168 12.89 -1.73 19.61
CA GLU A 168 13.14 -2.85 20.54
C GLU A 168 13.59 -4.11 19.79
N MET A 169 13.03 -4.36 18.60
CA MET A 169 13.45 -5.45 17.70
C MET A 169 14.81 -5.20 17.01
N LYS A 170 15.47 -4.05 17.24
CA LYS A 170 16.75 -3.66 16.61
C LYS A 170 16.71 -3.65 15.08
N VAL A 171 15.55 -3.34 14.50
CA VAL A 171 15.40 -3.22 13.04
C VAL A 171 16.06 -1.91 12.59
N LYS A 172 17.18 -2.01 11.85
CA LYS A 172 18.07 -0.86 11.57
C LYS A 172 17.72 -0.05 10.32
N VAL A 173 16.82 -0.52 9.46
CA VAL A 173 16.46 0.15 8.22
C VAL A 173 14.96 -0.01 7.99
N PHE A 174 14.19 1.01 8.34
CA PHE A 174 12.77 1.08 8.04
C PHE A 174 12.44 2.40 7.37
N LYS A 175 11.64 2.36 6.29
CA LYS A 175 11.06 3.54 5.64
C LYS A 175 9.64 3.72 6.19
N VAL A 176 9.30 4.93 6.62
CA VAL A 176 7.96 5.29 7.10
C VAL A 176 7.38 6.36 6.20
N ALA A 177 6.16 6.17 5.73
CA ALA A 177 5.35 7.23 5.13
C ALA A 177 4.03 7.36 5.89
N SER A 178 3.71 8.56 6.36
CA SER A 178 2.48 8.88 7.11
C SER A 178 1.66 9.95 6.40
N ALA A 179 0.35 9.99 6.69
CA ALA A 179 -0.54 10.99 6.09
C ALA A 179 -0.21 12.40 6.63
N PRO A 180 -0.41 13.47 5.84
CA PRO A 180 -0.08 14.84 6.24
C PRO A 180 -0.84 15.20 7.52
N GLY A 181 -0.12 15.31 8.65
CA GLY A 181 -0.70 15.64 9.96
C GLY A 181 -0.09 14.94 11.19
N LEU A 182 0.70 13.87 11.03
CA LEU A 182 1.46 13.27 12.14
C LEU A 182 2.94 13.67 12.07
N LYS A 183 3.32 14.67 12.86
CA LYS A 183 4.73 15.03 13.08
C LYS A 183 5.29 14.24 14.26
N SER A 184 6.34 13.46 14.04
CA SER A 184 7.31 13.07 15.08
C SER A 184 8.69 13.54 14.63
N GLU A 185 9.45 14.16 15.53
CA GLU A 185 10.62 15.01 15.24
C GLU A 185 11.86 14.30 14.64
N ASP A 186 11.85 12.98 14.47
CA ASP A 186 13.02 12.22 13.98
C ASP A 186 12.78 11.42 12.68
N VAL A 187 11.73 11.73 11.91
CA VAL A 187 11.42 11.01 10.65
C VAL A 187 11.18 12.02 9.53
N GLU A 188 11.88 11.87 8.40
CA GLU A 188 11.63 12.65 7.19
C GLU A 188 10.24 12.30 6.63
N VAL A 189 9.24 13.13 6.96
CA VAL A 189 7.87 13.04 6.45
C VAL A 189 7.76 13.93 5.22
N VAL A 190 7.40 13.33 4.08
CA VAL A 190 7.20 14.04 2.80
C VAL A 190 5.72 14.38 2.64
N ASP A 191 5.43 15.68 2.57
CA ASP A 191 4.07 16.24 2.43
C ASP A 191 3.62 16.25 0.96
N SER A 192 2.35 15.93 0.70
CA SER A 192 1.70 16.39 -0.53
C SER A 192 0.21 16.64 -0.36
N SER A 193 -0.18 17.89 -0.59
CA SER A 193 -1.55 18.37 -0.59
C SER A 193 -2.24 18.14 -1.94
N SER A 194 -3.52 17.76 -1.93
CA SER A 194 -4.57 18.38 -2.76
C SER A 194 -5.95 17.74 -2.49
N THR A 195 -6.93 18.61 -2.27
CA THR A 195 -8.36 18.38 -2.01
C THR A 195 -9.11 17.61 -3.10
N MET A 196 -9.83 16.52 -2.77
CA MET A 196 -11.13 16.08 -3.36
C MET A 196 -11.62 14.74 -2.77
N GLU A 197 -12.92 14.65 -2.44
CA GLU A 197 -13.73 13.49 -1.96
C GLU A 197 -13.07 12.50 -0.97
N SER A 198 -13.50 12.60 0.30
CA SER A 198 -12.83 12.09 1.52
C SER A 198 -12.49 10.60 1.57
N GLY A 199 -13.17 9.73 0.81
CA GLY A 199 -12.88 8.29 0.77
C GLY A 199 -11.81 7.92 -0.26
N ASN A 200 -11.83 8.55 -1.43
CA ASN A 200 -10.86 8.30 -2.49
C ASN A 200 -9.52 9.00 -2.21
N GLU A 201 -9.55 10.14 -1.52
CA GLU A 201 -8.34 10.84 -1.03
C GLU A 201 -7.52 9.97 -0.06
N ALA A 202 -8.20 9.24 0.84
CA ALA A 202 -7.53 8.34 1.78
C ALA A 202 -6.83 7.18 1.07
N LEU A 203 -7.50 6.56 0.09
CA LEU A 203 -6.91 5.50 -0.74
C LEU A 203 -5.76 6.00 -1.59
N PHE A 204 -5.87 7.21 -2.13
CA PHE A 204 -4.80 7.84 -2.88
C PHE A 204 -3.58 8.11 -2.00
N THR A 205 -3.79 8.71 -0.83
CA THR A 205 -2.73 9.01 0.14
C THR A 205 -2.03 7.73 0.57
N LEU A 206 -2.80 6.68 0.88
CA LEU A 206 -2.28 5.37 1.20
C LEU A 206 -1.45 4.80 0.04
N ALA A 207 -1.99 4.77 -1.18
CA ALA A 207 -1.27 4.25 -2.34
C ALA A 207 0.02 5.02 -2.65
N LYS A 208 0.04 6.33 -2.37
CA LYS A 208 1.26 7.14 -2.47
C LYS A 208 2.29 6.75 -1.40
N GLN A 209 1.87 6.56 -0.15
CA GLN A 209 2.75 6.07 0.93
C GLN A 209 3.39 4.72 0.55
N TYR A 210 2.62 3.81 -0.05
CA TYR A 210 3.13 2.53 -0.55
C TYR A 210 4.26 2.70 -1.57
N ILE A 211 4.15 3.66 -2.49
CA ILE A 211 5.17 3.90 -3.52
C ILE A 211 6.43 4.48 -2.88
N GLU A 212 6.29 5.49 -2.02
CA GLU A 212 7.43 6.15 -1.35
C GLU A 212 8.26 5.18 -0.50
N VAL A 213 7.59 4.18 0.06
CA VAL A 213 8.20 3.21 0.96
C VAL A 213 8.82 2.02 0.19
N LEU A 214 8.30 1.69 -0.99
CA LEU A 214 8.75 0.54 -1.80
C LEU A 214 9.72 0.87 -2.94
N GLU A 215 9.81 2.14 -3.33
CA GLU A 215 10.84 2.74 -4.19
C GLU A 215 12.08 3.14 -3.37
#